data_AF-A0A163KWG5-F1
#
_entry.id   AF-A0A163KWG5-F1
#
_cell.length_a   1.000
_cell.length_b   1.000
_cell.length_c   1.000
_cell.angle_alpha   90.00
_cell.angle_beta   90.00
_cell.angle_gamma   90.00
#
_symmetry.space_group_name_H-M   'P 1'
#
loop_
_entity.id
_entity.type
_entity.pdbx_description
1 polymer ?
#
loop_
_entity_poly.entity_id
_entity_poly.type
_entity_poly.pdbx_seq_one_letter_code
_entity_poly.pdbx_strand_id
1 'polypeptide(L)'
;MKKPLKITLIVSIILNVLLSAVFLYQYTHHKNNYGIGDTNSYRIFIHGLEYFSQTMGEVVETNGKVENMNLLINADERLNLSIHSFIRFENSMASTKMNSHSIELFLSYIDEAMFERMSAFNLEDYDISTFEDLKNRTDELLRLLPDAYNPQDQKRFIETINDIIL
;
A
#
# COMPACT_ATOMS: atom_id res chain seq x y z
N MET A 1 -11.34 -35.26 -29.43
CA MET A 1 -11.56 -34.08 -28.56
C MET A 1 -10.23 -33.34 -28.41
N LYS A 2 -10.02 -32.22 -29.11
CA LYS A 2 -8.72 -31.53 -29.14
C LYS A 2 -8.76 -30.23 -28.33
N LYS A 3 -8.01 -30.25 -27.23
CA LYS A 3 -7.20 -29.15 -26.63
C LYS A 3 -7.93 -27.94 -26.02
N PRO A 4 -8.68 -28.12 -24.91
CA PRO A 4 -9.05 -27.00 -24.02
C PRO A 4 -7.82 -26.21 -23.53
N LEU A 5 -6.70 -26.91 -23.29
CA LEU A 5 -5.43 -26.32 -22.85
C LEU A 5 -4.87 -25.26 -23.81
N LYS A 6 -5.03 -25.45 -25.13
CA LYS A 6 -4.55 -24.47 -26.13
C LYS A 6 -5.38 -23.19 -26.10
N ILE A 7 -6.69 -23.32 -25.90
CA ILE A 7 -7.60 -22.18 -25.82
C ILE A 7 -7.31 -21.37 -24.55
N THR A 8 -7.15 -22.05 -23.40
CA THR A 8 -6.77 -21.40 -22.14
C THR A 8 -5.44 -20.65 -22.24
N LEU A 9 -4.44 -21.24 -22.91
CA LEU A 9 -3.14 -20.57 -23.10
C LEU A 9 -3.26 -19.31 -23.95
N ILE A 10 -4.02 -19.39 -25.06
CA ILE A 10 -4.24 -18.25 -25.97
C ILE A 10 -4.98 -17.14 -25.23
N VAL A 11 -6.04 -17.47 -24.48
CA VAL A 11 -6.80 -16.50 -23.69
C VAL A 11 -5.91 -15.86 -22.62
N SER A 12 -5.05 -16.63 -21.94
CA SER A 12 -4.13 -16.11 -20.92
C SER A 12 -3.08 -15.17 -21.50
N ILE A 13 -2.56 -15.46 -22.70
CA ILE A 13 -1.63 -14.58 -23.42
C ILE A 13 -2.34 -13.29 -23.83
N ILE A 14 -3.55 -13.38 -24.40
CA ILE A 14 -4.33 -12.19 -24.80
C ILE A 14 -4.64 -11.31 -23.60
N LEU A 15 -5.04 -11.90 -22.47
CA LEU A 15 -5.26 -11.18 -21.21
C LEU A 15 -3.99 -10.50 -20.70
N ASN A 16 -2.84 -11.18 -20.73
CA ASN A 16 -1.57 -10.58 -20.32
C ASN A 16 -1.17 -9.40 -21.21
N VAL A 17 -1.34 -9.52 -22.53
CA VAL A 17 -1.05 -8.45 -23.48
C VAL A 17 -2.00 -7.28 -23.28
N LEU A 18 -3.29 -7.54 -23.06
CA LEU A 18 -4.28 -6.49 -22.77
C LEU A 18 -4.01 -5.80 -21.44
N LEU A 19 -3.68 -6.54 -20.37
CA LEU A 19 -3.30 -5.99 -19.07
C LEU A 19 -2.04 -5.12 -19.18
N SER A 20 -1.03 -5.60 -19.92
CA SER A 20 0.20 -4.85 -20.18
C SER A 20 -0.06 -3.57 -20.99
N ALA A 21 -0.95 -3.64 -21.98
CA ALA A 21 -1.34 -2.50 -22.81
C ALA A 21 -2.17 -1.47 -22.02
N VAL A 22 -3.08 -1.92 -21.16
CA VAL A 22 -3.85 -1.05 -20.25
C VAL A 22 -2.91 -0.38 -19.25
N PHE A 23 -1.94 -1.12 -18.69
CA PHE A 23 -0.91 -0.56 -17.81
C PHE A 23 -0.05 0.49 -18.53
N LEU A 24 0.42 0.19 -19.74
CA LEU A 24 1.21 1.13 -20.55
C LEU A 24 0.39 2.36 -20.97
N TYR A 25 -0.89 2.18 -21.28
CA TYR A 25 -1.81 3.26 -21.62
C TYR A 25 -2.05 4.17 -20.41
N GLN A 26 -2.34 3.60 -19.23
CA GLN A 26 -2.46 4.37 -17.98
C GLN A 26 -1.16 5.11 -17.66
N TYR A 27 -0.01 4.43 -17.78
CA TYR A 27 1.31 5.03 -17.57
C TYR A 27 1.56 6.23 -18.51
N THR A 28 1.27 6.09 -19.80
CA THR A 28 1.54 7.13 -20.80
C THR A 28 0.53 8.28 -20.77
N HIS A 29 -0.75 8.01 -20.55
CA HIS A 29 -1.79 9.06 -20.52
C HIS A 29 -1.92 9.77 -19.18
N HIS A 30 -1.53 9.15 -18.07
CA HIS A 30 -1.65 9.78 -16.75
C HIS A 30 -0.37 10.54 -16.33
N LYS A 31 0.80 10.23 -16.93
CA LYS A 31 2.06 10.94 -16.63
C LYS A 31 2.02 12.45 -16.93
N ASN A 32 1.12 12.91 -17.80
CA ASN A 32 0.99 14.32 -18.17
C ASN A 32 -0.18 15.06 -17.51
N ASN A 33 -1.01 14.39 -16.71
CA ASN A 33 -2.22 14.97 -16.12
C ASN A 33 -2.15 15.17 -14.59
N TYR A 34 -1.07 14.76 -13.94
CA TYR A 34 -0.86 15.08 -12.53
C TYR A 34 -0.07 16.39 -12.44
N GLY A 35 -0.67 17.41 -11.83
CA GLY A 35 0.12 18.51 -11.28
C GLY A 35 1.19 17.93 -10.36
N ILE A 36 2.36 18.59 -10.29
CA ILE A 36 3.48 18.07 -9.51
C ILE A 36 3.05 17.98 -8.02
N GLY A 37 2.97 16.74 -7.53
CA GLY A 37 2.45 16.42 -6.21
C GLY A 37 0.92 16.46 -6.12
N ASP A 38 0.30 15.29 -6.16
CA ASP A 38 -1.12 15.11 -5.93
C ASP A 38 -1.42 15.07 -4.42
N THR A 39 -1.79 16.23 -3.85
CA THR A 39 -2.18 16.38 -2.44
C THR A 39 -3.27 15.39 -2.02
N ASN A 40 -4.22 15.05 -2.90
CA ASN A 40 -5.28 14.10 -2.54
C ASN A 40 -4.72 12.69 -2.39
N SER A 41 -3.86 12.26 -3.30
CA SER A 41 -3.19 10.96 -3.23
C SER A 41 -2.32 10.84 -1.97
N TYR A 42 -1.55 11.88 -1.62
CA TYR A 42 -0.78 11.87 -0.37
C TYR A 42 -1.66 11.82 0.88
N ARG A 43 -2.77 12.58 0.90
CA ARG A 43 -3.72 12.55 2.01
C ARG A 43 -4.35 11.15 2.19
N ILE A 44 -4.71 10.48 1.10
CA ILE A 44 -5.27 9.12 1.15
C ILE A 44 -4.21 8.12 1.64
N PHE A 45 -2.95 8.29 1.23
CA PHE A 45 -1.84 7.49 1.73
C PHE A 45 -1.70 7.59 3.27
N ILE A 46 -1.59 8.80 3.80
CA ILE A 46 -1.48 9.03 5.25
C ILE A 46 -2.69 8.44 5.99
N HIS A 47 -3.92 8.79 5.60
CA HIS A 47 -5.11 8.28 6.26
C HIS A 47 -5.29 6.76 6.15
N GLY A 48 -4.85 6.15 5.04
CA GLY A 48 -4.88 4.71 4.87
C GLY A 48 -3.96 4.00 5.86
N LEU A 49 -2.75 4.53 6.09
CA LEU A 49 -1.82 4.02 7.10
C LEU A 49 -2.33 4.24 8.54
N GLU A 50 -2.90 5.42 8.82
CA GLU A 50 -3.50 5.71 10.13
C GLU A 50 -4.63 4.72 10.43
N TYR A 51 -5.53 4.50 9.48
CA TYR A 51 -6.64 3.56 9.64
C TYR A 51 -6.13 2.13 9.82
N PHE A 52 -5.16 1.70 9.00
CA PHE A 52 -4.52 0.39 9.15
C PHE A 52 -3.97 0.21 10.58
N SER A 53 -3.20 1.17 11.07
CA SER A 53 -2.61 1.12 12.41
C SER A 53 -3.69 1.08 13.51
N GLN A 54 -4.72 1.93 13.40
CA GLN A 54 -5.85 1.95 14.33
C GLN A 54 -6.56 0.59 14.37
N THR A 55 -6.87 0.02 13.20
CA THR A 55 -7.53 -1.29 13.12
C THR A 55 -6.67 -2.41 13.71
N MET A 56 -5.34 -2.39 13.53
CA MET A 56 -4.46 -3.35 14.21
C MET A 56 -4.53 -3.23 15.74
N GLY A 57 -4.75 -2.03 16.28
CA GLY A 57 -4.98 -1.80 17.71
C GLY A 57 -6.33 -2.29 18.23
N GLU A 58 -7.30 -2.54 17.34
CA GLU A 58 -8.62 -3.07 17.68
C GLU A 58 -8.66 -4.61 17.68
N VAL A 59 -7.63 -5.26 17.11
CA VAL A 59 -7.48 -6.73 17.12
C VAL A 59 -7.02 -7.17 18.51
N VAL A 60 -7.94 -7.73 19.31
CA VAL A 60 -7.69 -8.15 20.69
C VAL A 60 -8.18 -9.58 20.96
N GLU A 61 -7.60 -10.25 21.96
CA GLU A 61 -7.94 -11.64 22.31
C GLU A 61 -9.40 -11.83 22.72
N THR A 62 -10.02 -10.77 23.25
CA THR A 62 -11.43 -10.80 23.68
C THR A 62 -12.43 -10.84 22.53
N ASN A 63 -12.02 -10.46 21.31
CA ASN A 63 -12.86 -10.53 20.13
C ASN A 63 -12.94 -11.98 19.62
N GLY A 64 -14.05 -12.34 18.97
CA GLY A 64 -14.16 -13.66 18.33
C GLY A 64 -13.30 -13.78 17.06
N LYS A 65 -12.95 -15.01 16.62
CA LYS A 65 -12.13 -15.26 15.41
C LYS A 65 -12.63 -14.49 14.20
N VAL A 66 -13.93 -14.57 13.98
CA VAL A 66 -14.61 -13.98 12.81
C VAL A 66 -14.55 -12.46 12.86
N GLU A 67 -14.70 -11.88 14.05
CA GLU A 67 -14.63 -10.43 14.26
C GLU A 67 -13.21 -9.92 14.00
N ASN A 68 -12.19 -10.54 14.61
CA ASN A 68 -10.80 -10.21 14.34
C ASN A 68 -10.44 -10.40 12.87
N MET A 69 -10.91 -11.48 12.23
CA MET A 69 -10.66 -11.68 10.80
C MET A 69 -11.27 -10.58 9.94
N ASN A 70 -12.47 -10.09 10.26
CA ASN A 70 -13.08 -8.98 9.53
C ASN A 70 -12.29 -7.67 9.72
N LEU A 71 -11.79 -7.41 10.94
CA LEU A 71 -10.91 -6.26 11.20
C LEU A 71 -9.63 -6.36 10.36
N LEU A 72 -9.00 -7.53 10.34
CA LEU A 72 -7.78 -7.78 9.57
C LEU A 72 -8.00 -7.60 8.06
N ILE A 73 -9.10 -8.12 7.50
CA ILE A 73 -9.46 -7.92 6.09
C ILE A 73 -9.65 -6.43 5.78
N ASN A 74 -10.38 -5.71 6.63
CA ASN A 74 -10.60 -4.27 6.43
C ASN A 74 -9.28 -3.48 6.51
N ALA A 75 -8.37 -3.87 7.41
CA ALA A 75 -7.05 -3.26 7.51
C ALA A 75 -6.23 -3.51 6.24
N ASP A 76 -6.21 -4.74 5.73
CA ASP A 76 -5.53 -5.11 4.49
C ASP A 76 -6.04 -4.31 3.28
N GLU A 77 -7.37 -4.15 3.14
CA GLU A 77 -7.94 -3.31 2.09
C GLU A 77 -7.48 -1.85 2.18
N ARG A 78 -7.29 -1.34 3.40
CA ARG A 78 -6.87 0.04 3.67
C ARG A 78 -5.38 0.25 3.44
N LEU A 79 -4.56 -0.74 3.78
CA LEU A 79 -3.15 -0.80 3.43
C LEU A 79 -2.98 -0.79 1.90
N ASN A 80 -3.73 -1.63 1.18
CA ASN A 80 -3.70 -1.67 -0.27
C ASN A 80 -4.08 -0.32 -0.92
N LEU A 81 -5.13 0.33 -0.42
CA LEU A 81 -5.51 1.68 -0.86
C LEU A 81 -4.41 2.72 -0.60
N SER A 82 -3.76 2.61 0.56
CA SER A 82 -2.64 3.46 0.95
C SER A 82 -1.46 3.31 -0.01
N ILE A 83 -1.02 2.08 -0.25
CA ILE A 83 0.08 1.74 -1.17
C ILE A 83 -0.20 2.28 -2.58
N HIS A 84 -1.39 2.04 -3.12
CA HIS A 84 -1.76 2.55 -4.43
C HIS A 84 -1.79 4.07 -4.50
N SER A 85 -2.19 4.74 -3.42
CA SER A 85 -2.20 6.21 -3.36
C SER A 85 -0.79 6.79 -3.24
N PHE A 86 0.11 6.11 -2.53
CA PHE A 86 1.52 6.47 -2.48
C PHE A 86 2.17 6.37 -3.87
N ILE A 87 1.96 5.27 -4.59
CA ILE A 87 2.46 5.09 -5.96
C ILE A 87 1.96 6.21 -6.88
N ARG A 88 0.69 6.62 -6.76
CA ARG A 88 0.17 7.76 -7.55
C ARG A 88 0.85 9.07 -7.18
N PHE A 89 1.03 9.33 -5.89
CA PHE A 89 1.71 10.52 -5.41
C PHE A 89 3.17 10.55 -5.89
N GLU A 90 3.91 9.44 -5.74
CA GLU A 90 5.28 9.30 -6.21
C GLU A 90 5.39 9.55 -7.71
N ASN A 91 4.52 8.96 -8.52
CA ASN A 91 4.48 9.21 -9.97
C ASN A 91 4.21 10.69 -10.29
N SER A 92 3.36 11.38 -9.53
CA SER A 92 3.14 12.82 -9.66
C SER A 92 4.36 13.66 -9.27
N MET A 93 5.29 13.07 -8.52
CA MET A 93 6.54 13.66 -8.04
C MET A 93 7.76 13.15 -8.83
N ALA A 94 7.59 12.35 -9.89
CA ALA A 94 8.68 11.68 -10.60
C ALA A 94 9.72 12.61 -11.26
N SER A 95 9.35 13.87 -11.53
CA SER A 95 10.28 14.89 -12.03
C SER A 95 11.07 15.60 -10.92
N THR A 96 10.77 15.28 -9.67
CA THR A 96 11.42 15.84 -8.48
C THR A 96 12.51 14.90 -7.97
N LYS A 97 13.43 15.39 -7.15
CA LYS A 97 14.50 14.58 -6.51
C LYS A 97 14.01 13.86 -5.25
N MET A 98 12.74 13.47 -5.19
CA MET A 98 12.20 12.69 -4.08
C MET A 98 12.74 11.27 -4.14
N ASN A 99 13.24 10.77 -3.02
CA ASN A 99 13.72 9.42 -2.82
C ASN A 99 12.75 8.69 -1.86
N SER A 100 11.82 7.95 -2.44
CA SER A 100 10.79 7.19 -1.73
C SER A 100 11.21 5.78 -1.35
N HIS A 101 12.44 5.36 -1.66
CA HIS A 101 12.85 3.96 -1.59
C HIS A 101 12.66 3.32 -0.20
N SER A 102 13.01 4.03 0.87
CA SER A 102 12.81 3.55 2.24
C SER A 102 11.33 3.26 2.53
N ILE A 103 10.43 4.13 2.08
CA ILE A 103 8.98 3.99 2.26
C ILE A 103 8.47 2.81 1.43
N GLU A 104 8.91 2.65 0.17
CA GLU A 104 8.52 1.53 -0.69
C GLU A 104 8.91 0.17 -0.10
N LEU A 105 10.14 0.05 0.42
CA LEU A 105 10.60 -1.17 1.08
C LEU A 105 9.78 -1.47 2.33
N PHE A 106 9.50 -0.45 3.14
CA PHE A 106 8.65 -0.59 4.32
C PHE A 106 7.24 -1.08 3.95
N LEU A 107 6.60 -0.45 2.96
CA LEU A 107 5.26 -0.82 2.53
C LEU A 107 5.21 -2.25 2.00
N SER A 108 6.23 -2.65 1.24
CA SER A 108 6.35 -4.03 0.74
C SER A 108 6.49 -5.03 1.88
N TYR A 109 7.28 -4.71 2.91
CA TYR A 109 7.43 -5.54 4.10
C TYR A 109 6.11 -5.68 4.87
N ILE A 110 5.39 -4.58 5.11
CA ILE A 110 4.12 -4.61 5.85
C ILE A 110 3.07 -5.41 5.08
N ASP A 111 2.98 -5.24 3.76
CA ASP A 111 2.04 -5.98 2.90
C ASP A 111 2.29 -7.50 2.96
N GLU A 112 3.55 -7.92 2.80
CA GLU A 112 3.93 -9.33 2.88
C GLU A 112 3.68 -9.90 4.29
N ALA A 113 4.06 -9.15 5.34
CA ALA A 113 3.86 -9.58 6.72
C ALA A 113 2.37 -9.65 7.10
N MET A 114 1.53 -8.77 6.56
CA MET A 114 0.08 -8.81 6.76
C MET A 114 -0.50 -10.09 6.15
N PHE A 115 -0.14 -10.39 4.91
CA PHE A 115 -0.58 -11.62 4.24
C PHE A 115 -0.17 -12.88 5.00
N GLU A 116 1.09 -12.96 5.46
CA GLU A 116 1.62 -14.08 6.23
C GLU A 116 0.87 -14.24 7.56
N ARG A 117 0.76 -13.16 8.34
CA ARG A 117 0.14 -13.17 9.68
C ARG A 117 -1.36 -13.45 9.61
N MET A 118 -2.09 -12.90 8.64
CA MET A 118 -3.49 -13.23 8.41
C MET A 118 -3.68 -14.71 8.05
N SER A 119 -2.80 -15.24 7.19
CA SER A 119 -2.83 -16.66 6.79
C SER A 119 -2.61 -17.57 7.98
N ALA A 120 -1.59 -17.27 8.81
CA ALA A 120 -1.31 -17.98 10.04
C ALA A 120 -2.47 -17.87 11.03
N PHE A 121 -3.00 -16.67 11.29
CA PHE A 121 -4.14 -16.44 12.19
C PHE A 121 -5.40 -17.20 11.75
N ASN A 122 -5.61 -17.37 10.45
CA ASN A 122 -6.72 -18.16 9.92
C ASN A 122 -6.53 -19.67 10.17
N LEU A 123 -5.32 -20.19 9.98
CA LEU A 123 -5.00 -21.62 9.98
C LEU A 123 -4.62 -22.19 11.35
N GLU A 124 -3.96 -21.39 12.19
CA GLU A 124 -3.36 -21.79 13.47
C GLU A 124 -4.18 -21.27 14.67
N ASP A 125 -3.80 -21.72 15.87
CA ASP A 125 -4.30 -21.18 17.13
C ASP A 125 -3.60 -19.84 17.43
N TYR A 126 -4.37 -18.76 17.25
CA TYR A 126 -4.25 -17.40 17.78
C TYR A 126 -2.90 -16.95 18.38
N ASP A 127 -2.18 -16.13 17.63
CA ASP A 127 -1.25 -15.16 18.20
C ASP A 127 -1.51 -13.76 17.60
N ILE A 128 -2.20 -12.92 18.37
CA ILE A 128 -2.52 -11.55 17.96
C ILE A 128 -1.36 -10.58 18.17
N SER A 129 -0.33 -10.95 18.94
CA SER A 129 0.81 -10.06 19.22
C SER A 129 1.56 -9.68 17.93
N THR A 130 1.49 -10.56 16.93
CA THR A 130 1.99 -10.30 15.59
C THR A 130 1.33 -9.10 14.92
N PHE A 131 0.07 -8.75 15.22
CA PHE A 131 -0.55 -7.56 14.64
C PHE A 131 -0.14 -6.26 15.35
N GLU A 132 0.17 -6.33 16.65
CA GLU A 132 0.71 -5.21 17.41
C GLU A 132 2.08 -4.76 16.87
N ASP A 133 2.91 -5.71 16.43
CA ASP A 133 4.18 -5.40 15.76
C ASP A 133 3.99 -4.63 14.45
N LEU A 134 2.98 -5.00 13.63
CA LEU A 134 2.67 -4.26 12.39
C LEU A 134 2.20 -2.85 12.72
N LYS A 135 1.32 -2.71 13.71
CA LYS A 135 0.86 -1.42 14.22
C LYS A 135 2.03 -0.52 14.61
N ASN A 136 2.92 -1.02 15.47
CA ASN A 136 4.01 -0.21 16.02
C ASN A 136 4.98 0.27 14.93
N ARG A 137 5.26 -0.58 13.93
CA ARG A 137 6.07 -0.21 12.77
C ARG A 137 5.38 0.84 11.91
N THR A 138 4.09 0.71 11.66
CA THR A 138 3.31 1.71 10.90
C THR A 138 3.23 3.04 11.65
N ASP A 139 3.05 3.00 12.97
CA ASP A 139 3.09 4.20 13.82
C ASP A 139 4.45 4.91 13.76
N GLU A 140 5.55 4.15 13.69
CA GLU A 140 6.90 4.72 13.54
C GLU A 140 7.05 5.44 12.19
N LEU A 141 6.64 4.81 11.09
CA LEU A 141 6.64 5.47 9.78
C LEU A 141 5.77 6.74 9.80
N LEU A 142 4.56 6.68 10.34
CA LEU A 142 3.64 7.82 10.42
C LEU A 142 4.24 9.02 11.17
N ARG A 143 5.04 8.79 12.22
CA ARG A 143 5.72 9.88 12.95
C ARG A 143 6.82 10.56 12.14
N LEU A 144 7.41 9.86 11.18
CA LEU A 144 8.50 10.37 10.34
C LEU A 144 7.96 11.10 9.09
N LEU A 145 6.79 10.67 8.60
CA LEU A 145 6.14 11.27 7.46
C LEU A 145 5.56 12.66 7.79
N PRO A 146 5.64 13.63 6.86
CA PRO A 146 4.85 14.85 6.97
C PRO A 146 3.34 14.55 7.03
N ASP A 147 2.60 15.25 7.90
CA ASP A 147 1.15 15.06 8.01
C ASP A 147 0.38 15.40 6.72
N ALA A 148 0.92 16.30 5.89
CA ALA A 148 0.30 16.75 4.65
C ALA A 148 1.34 17.22 3.61
N TYR A 149 0.93 17.18 2.33
CA TYR A 149 1.68 17.78 1.23
C TYR A 149 1.05 19.09 0.76
N ASN A 150 1.84 20.16 0.76
CA ASN A 150 1.52 21.47 0.19
C ASN A 150 2.51 21.79 -0.95
N PRO A 151 2.06 22.08 -2.18
CA PRO A 151 2.94 22.46 -3.30
C PRO A 151 3.84 23.67 -3.00
N GLN A 152 3.41 24.60 -2.15
CA GLN A 152 4.20 25.78 -1.78
C GLN A 152 5.45 25.42 -0.94
N ASP A 153 5.39 24.31 -0.22
CA ASP A 153 6.45 23.82 0.67
C ASP A 153 7.16 22.58 0.09
N GLN A 154 7.02 22.33 -1.22
CA GLN A 154 7.51 21.13 -1.91
C GLN A 154 8.97 20.79 -1.58
N LYS A 155 9.86 21.79 -1.58
CA LYS A 155 11.29 21.57 -1.31
C LYS A 155 11.51 20.97 0.09
N ARG A 156 10.89 21.58 1.11
CA ARG A 156 10.99 21.12 2.50
C ARG A 156 10.39 19.73 2.66
N PHE A 157 9.25 19.48 2.00
CA PHE A 157 8.63 18.17 2.00
C PHE A 157 9.56 17.09 1.44
N ILE A 158 10.18 17.34 0.28
CA ILE A 158 11.13 16.40 -0.34
C ILE A 158 12.35 16.17 0.56
N GLU A 159 12.88 17.22 1.19
CA GLU A 159 13.98 17.10 2.16
C GLU A 159 13.58 16.18 3.31
N THR A 160 12.40 16.38 3.91
CA THR A 160 11.89 15.49 4.96
C THR A 160 11.78 14.03 4.49
N ILE A 161 11.16 13.78 3.33
CA ILE A 161 10.99 12.41 2.81
C ILE A 161 12.34 11.73 2.55
N ASN A 162 13.31 12.46 1.99
CA ASN A 162 14.62 11.92 1.65
C ASN A 162 15.47 11.58 2.88
N ASP A 163 15.22 12.25 3.99
CA ASP A 163 15.93 12.04 5.26
C ASP A 163 15.36 10.86 6.07
N ILE A 164 14.22 10.26 5.64
CA ILE A 164 13.63 9.09 6.29
C ILE A 164 14.50 7.84 6.07
N ILE A 165 14.95 7.29 7.19
CA ILE A 165 15.65 6.00 7.28
C ILE A 165 14.86 5.13 8.26
N LEU A 166 14.48 3.93 7.83
CA LEU A 166 13.64 2.95 8.54
C LEU A 166 14.42 1.67 8.83
#